data_AF-A0A3B0M3E7-F1
#
_entry.id   AF-A0A3B0M3E7-F1
#
_cell.length_a   1.000
_cell.length_b   1.000
_cell.length_c   1.000
_cell.angle_alpha   90.00
_cell.angle_beta   90.00
_cell.angle_gamma   90.00
#
_symmetry.space_group_name_H-M   'P 1'
#
loop_
_entity.id
_entity.type
_entity.pdbx_description
1 polymer ?
#
loop_
_entity_poly.entity_id
_entity_poly.type
_entity_poly.pdbx_seq_one_letter_code
_entity_poly.pdbx_strand_id
1 'polypeptide(L)'
;MFKCRKLSVRRDKGWLRICLPSGRSLCYPSARTENGQITYMGTNPYSRKWERLKTYGGKITENICQAAARDVLAYNMPLIEKAGYEIVLTVNDEIISEAPDTPEFSAEGLSTLLSAKPDWAFDLPLSAAGFETYCYRKE
;
A
#
# COMPACT_ATOMS: atom_id res chain seq x y z
N MET A 1 -22.38 -4.79 7.93
CA MET A 1 -20.95 -4.95 7.60
C MET A 1 -20.66 -6.43 7.48
N PHE A 2 -20.09 -6.87 6.37
CA PHE A 2 -19.70 -8.26 6.13
C PHE A 2 -18.22 -8.43 6.50
N LYS A 3 -17.86 -9.44 7.29
CA LYS A 3 -16.47 -9.68 7.71
C LYS A 3 -15.88 -10.85 6.93
N CYS A 4 -14.65 -10.71 6.46
CA CYS A 4 -13.88 -11.75 5.78
C CYS A 4 -12.47 -11.79 6.37
N ARG A 5 -12.26 -12.64 7.39
CA ARG A 5 -11.03 -12.65 8.20
C ARG A 5 -10.69 -11.23 8.70
N LYS A 6 -9.52 -10.70 8.32
CA LYS A 6 -9.05 -9.36 8.68
C LYS A 6 -9.68 -8.22 7.86
N LEU A 7 -10.36 -8.54 6.77
CA LEU A 7 -11.06 -7.55 5.93
C LEU A 7 -12.49 -7.37 6.40
N SER A 8 -13.01 -6.16 6.24
CA SER A 8 -14.44 -5.91 6.34
C SER A 8 -14.98 -5.22 5.10
N VAL A 9 -16.17 -5.59 4.69
CA VAL A 9 -16.85 -5.06 3.52
C VAL A 9 -18.12 -4.37 4.00
N ARG A 10 -18.33 -3.13 3.56
CA ARG A 10 -19.56 -2.40 3.86
C ARG A 10 -20.05 -1.66 2.63
N ARG A 11 -21.36 -1.39 2.61
CA ARG A 11 -21.99 -0.58 1.57
C ARG A 11 -22.49 0.70 2.20
N ASP A 12 -21.93 1.82 1.76
CA ASP A 12 -22.30 3.16 2.19
C ASP A 12 -22.99 3.87 1.02
N LYS A 13 -24.33 3.83 0.99
CA LYS A 13 -25.15 4.32 -0.13
C LYS A 13 -24.71 3.67 -1.46
N GLY A 14 -24.21 4.47 -2.40
CA GLY A 14 -23.70 4.01 -3.69
C GLY A 14 -22.31 3.39 -3.64
N TRP A 15 -21.60 3.40 -2.51
CA TRP A 15 -20.22 2.95 -2.43
C TRP A 15 -20.12 1.55 -1.81
N LEU A 16 -19.45 0.63 -2.51
CA LEU A 16 -18.94 -0.58 -1.88
C LEU A 16 -17.53 -0.29 -1.36
N ARG A 17 -17.29 -0.54 -0.09
CA ARG A 17 -16.01 -0.31 0.56
C ARG A 17 -15.45 -1.60 1.12
N ILE A 18 -14.18 -1.85 0.83
CA ILE A 18 -13.38 -2.92 1.46
C ILE A 18 -12.40 -2.23 2.40
N CYS A 19 -12.60 -2.40 3.70
CA CYS A 19 -11.79 -1.82 4.75
C CYS A 19 -10.66 -2.80 5.13
N LEU A 20 -9.44 -2.28 5.10
CA LEU A 20 -8.20 -2.95 5.47
C LEU A 20 -7.94 -2.80 6.99
N PRO A 21 -7.13 -3.68 7.60
CA PRO A 21 -6.77 -3.57 9.03
C PRO A 21 -6.06 -2.27 9.39
N SER A 22 -5.36 -1.67 8.43
CA SER A 22 -4.74 -0.34 8.53
C SER A 22 -5.74 0.81 8.69
N GLY A 23 -7.04 0.56 8.52
CA GLY A 23 -8.10 1.56 8.50
C GLY A 23 -8.40 2.14 7.11
N ARG A 24 -7.52 1.91 6.11
CA ARG A 24 -7.76 2.31 4.71
C ARG A 24 -9.00 1.62 4.15
N SER A 25 -9.73 2.30 3.26
CA SER A 25 -10.86 1.73 2.53
C SER A 25 -10.69 1.82 1.02
N LEU A 26 -10.69 0.67 0.34
CA LEU A 26 -10.81 0.60 -1.11
C LEU A 26 -12.26 0.82 -1.51
N CYS A 27 -12.49 1.73 -2.47
CA CYS A 27 -13.82 2.25 -2.77
C CYS A 27 -14.22 1.94 -4.21
N TYR A 28 -15.37 1.30 -4.36
CA TYR A 28 -15.97 0.93 -5.65
C TYR A 28 -17.33 1.64 -5.77
N PRO A 29 -17.39 2.84 -6.40
CA PRO A 29 -18.63 3.58 -6.56
C PRO A 29 -19.62 2.91 -7.52
N SER A 30 -20.90 2.96 -7.18
CA SER A 30 -22.02 2.38 -7.92
C SER A 30 -21.78 0.92 -8.32
N ALA A 31 -21.19 0.16 -7.38
CA ALA A 31 -20.91 -1.25 -7.53
C ALA A 31 -22.20 -2.08 -7.59
N ARG A 32 -22.31 -2.92 -8.60
CA ARG A 32 -23.44 -3.84 -8.82
C ARG A 32 -23.01 -5.05 -9.61
N THR A 33 -23.86 -6.06 -9.64
CA THR A 33 -23.69 -7.22 -10.53
C THR A 33 -24.49 -7.00 -11.80
N GLU A 34 -23.89 -7.23 -12.96
CA GLU A 34 -24.54 -7.20 -14.28
C GLU A 34 -24.16 -8.46 -15.04
N ASN A 35 -25.15 -9.25 -15.48
CA ASN A 35 -24.94 -10.50 -16.23
C ASN A 35 -23.93 -11.44 -15.56
N GLY A 36 -23.99 -11.56 -14.23
CA GLY A 36 -23.07 -12.38 -13.44
C GLY A 36 -21.67 -11.79 -13.22
N GLN A 37 -21.40 -10.58 -13.69
CA GLN A 37 -20.11 -9.89 -13.52
C GLN A 37 -20.21 -8.74 -12.52
N ILE A 38 -19.17 -8.50 -11.73
CA ILE A 38 -19.10 -7.35 -10.83
C ILE A 38 -18.70 -6.13 -11.67
N THR A 39 -19.48 -5.04 -11.58
CA THR A 39 -19.18 -3.78 -12.26
C THR A 39 -19.25 -2.60 -11.29
N TYR A 40 -18.47 -1.55 -11.55
CA TYR A 40 -18.44 -0.33 -10.76
C TYR A 40 -18.12 0.88 -11.66
N MET A 41 -18.35 2.10 -11.19
CA MET A 41 -17.94 3.31 -11.91
C MET A 41 -16.49 3.65 -11.57
N GLY A 42 -15.70 4.02 -12.57
CA GLY A 42 -14.32 4.44 -12.37
C GLY A 42 -13.73 5.07 -13.62
N THR A 43 -12.52 5.58 -13.50
CA THR A 43 -11.76 6.09 -14.64
C THR A 43 -11.17 4.93 -15.42
N ASN A 44 -11.56 4.76 -16.68
CA ASN A 44 -10.94 3.77 -17.56
C ASN A 44 -9.48 4.17 -17.82
N PRO A 45 -8.50 3.27 -17.64
CA PRO A 45 -7.08 3.60 -17.79
C PRO A 45 -6.70 4.01 -19.22
N TYR A 46 -7.38 3.49 -20.24
CA TYR A 46 -7.12 3.79 -21.64
C TYR A 46 -7.89 5.03 -22.11
N SER A 47 -9.21 5.06 -21.94
CA SER A 47 -10.03 6.17 -22.44
C SER A 47 -9.94 7.41 -21.56
N ARG A 48 -9.47 7.27 -20.31
CA ARG A 48 -9.42 8.31 -19.27
C ARG A 48 -10.79 8.89 -18.92
N LYS A 49 -11.89 8.28 -19.39
CA LYS A 49 -13.26 8.69 -19.12
C LYS A 49 -13.79 8.00 -17.86
N TRP A 50 -14.71 8.67 -17.18
CA TRP A 50 -15.48 8.09 -16.10
C TRP A 50 -16.60 7.23 -16.67
N GLU A 51 -16.50 5.92 -16.51
CA GLU A 51 -17.41 4.96 -17.13
C GLU A 51 -17.58 3.70 -16.28
N ARG A 52 -18.41 2.78 -16.77
CA ARG A 52 -18.66 1.50 -16.11
C ARG A 52 -17.53 0.51 -16.42
N LEU A 53 -16.83 0.10 -15.38
CA LEU A 53 -15.74 -0.86 -15.46
C LEU A 53 -16.19 -2.22 -14.94
N LYS A 54 -15.75 -3.27 -15.63
CA LYS A 54 -15.86 -4.64 -15.16
C LYS A 54 -14.71 -4.94 -14.19
N THR A 55 -14.99 -5.76 -13.18
CA THR A 55 -13.97 -6.28 -12.27
C THR A 55 -14.29 -7.74 -11.92
N TYR A 56 -13.37 -8.37 -11.23
CA TYR A 56 -13.45 -9.76 -10.80
C TYR A 56 -12.62 -9.97 -9.53
N GLY A 57 -12.80 -11.13 -8.89
CA GLY A 57 -12.14 -11.43 -7.61
C GLY A 57 -10.63 -11.22 -7.64
N GLY A 58 -9.94 -11.69 -8.70
CA GLY A 58 -8.49 -11.51 -8.83
C GLY A 58 -8.05 -10.05 -8.83
N LYS A 59 -8.74 -9.17 -9.56
CA LYS A 59 -8.41 -7.74 -9.57
C LYS A 59 -8.68 -7.07 -8.22
N ILE A 60 -9.75 -7.48 -7.53
CA ILE A 60 -10.05 -6.98 -6.17
C ILE A 60 -8.96 -7.42 -5.20
N THR A 61 -8.53 -8.68 -5.25
CA THR A 61 -7.44 -9.22 -4.43
C THR A 61 -6.13 -8.50 -4.69
N GLU A 62 -5.77 -8.25 -5.96
CA GLU A 62 -4.60 -7.47 -6.33
C GLU A 62 -4.60 -6.07 -5.69
N ASN A 63 -5.73 -5.35 -5.81
CA ASN A 63 -5.88 -4.01 -5.20
C ASN A 63 -5.74 -4.06 -3.67
N ILE A 64 -6.26 -5.10 -3.01
CA ILE A 64 -6.13 -5.31 -1.57
C ILE A 64 -4.66 -5.51 -1.19
N CYS A 65 -3.95 -6.38 -1.89
CA CYS A 65 -2.54 -6.68 -1.62
C CYS A 65 -1.66 -5.43 -1.82
N GLN A 66 -1.81 -4.72 -2.94
CA GLN A 66 -1.04 -3.50 -3.20
C GLN A 66 -1.33 -2.40 -2.16
N ALA A 67 -2.60 -2.23 -1.79
CA ALA A 67 -2.97 -1.23 -0.80
C ALA A 67 -2.43 -1.57 0.59
N ALA A 68 -2.47 -2.84 1.00
CA ALA A 68 -1.88 -3.29 2.26
C ALA A 68 -0.35 -3.11 2.26
N ALA A 69 0.33 -3.46 1.17
CA ALA A 69 1.78 -3.26 1.04
C ALA A 69 2.15 -1.77 1.17
N ARG A 70 1.39 -0.88 0.49
CA ARG A 70 1.60 0.57 0.62
C ARG A 70 1.33 1.08 2.03
N ASP A 71 0.35 0.52 2.74
CA ASP A 71 0.06 0.89 4.12
C ASP A 71 1.20 0.51 5.06
N VAL A 72 1.83 -0.66 4.87
CA VAL A 72 3.04 -1.05 5.62
C VAL A 72 4.17 -0.05 5.36
N LEU A 73 4.48 0.21 4.09
CA LEU A 73 5.56 1.12 3.70
C LEU A 73 5.35 2.52 4.30
N ALA A 74 4.16 3.08 4.13
CA ALA A 74 3.83 4.42 4.59
C ALA A 74 3.75 4.55 6.11
N TYR A 75 3.41 3.47 6.83
CA TYR A 75 3.38 3.47 8.29
C TYR A 75 4.76 3.73 8.90
N ASN A 76 5.83 3.25 8.26
CA ASN A 76 7.20 3.38 8.76
C ASN A 76 7.90 4.68 8.31
N MET A 77 7.39 5.38 7.29
CA MET A 77 8.01 6.62 6.79
C MET A 77 8.19 7.70 7.87
N PRO A 78 7.22 8.02 8.75
CA PRO A 78 7.42 9.02 9.79
C PRO A 78 8.50 8.63 10.82
N LEU A 79 8.67 7.33 11.09
CA LEU A 79 9.72 6.83 11.98
C LEU A 79 11.10 7.01 11.35
N ILE A 80 11.21 6.72 10.05
CA ILE A 80 12.44 6.88 9.25
C ILE A 80 12.87 8.36 9.22
N GLU A 81 11.96 9.26 8.86
CA GLU A 81 12.20 10.70 8.83
C GLU A 81 12.63 11.24 10.21
N LYS A 82 11.95 10.79 11.28
CA LYS A 82 12.29 11.18 12.66
C LYS A 82 13.69 10.71 13.08
N ALA A 83 14.18 9.61 12.51
CA ALA A 83 15.54 9.12 12.75
C ALA A 83 16.59 9.88 11.93
N GLY A 84 16.20 10.84 11.09
CA GLY A 84 17.10 11.69 10.29
C GLY A 84 17.40 11.15 8.91
N TYR A 85 16.75 10.06 8.49
CA TYR A 85 16.80 9.56 7.12
C TYR A 85 15.79 10.34 6.27
N GLU A 86 16.24 11.38 5.56
CA GLU A 86 15.39 12.17 4.65
C GLU A 86 14.96 11.29 3.48
N ILE A 87 13.66 11.04 3.31
CA ILE A 87 13.14 10.20 2.22
C ILE A 87 12.98 11.05 0.97
N VAL A 88 13.84 10.82 -0.02
CA VAL A 88 13.84 11.56 -1.28
C VAL A 88 13.00 10.89 -2.37
N LEU A 89 12.82 9.57 -2.29
CA LEU A 89 12.12 8.79 -3.31
C LEU A 89 11.55 7.49 -2.75
N THR A 90 10.45 7.02 -3.32
CA THR A 90 9.94 5.67 -3.11
C THR A 90 9.69 4.99 -4.46
N VAL A 91 10.20 3.79 -4.66
CA VAL A 91 10.00 2.99 -5.88
C VAL A 91 9.50 1.61 -5.49
N ASN A 92 8.30 1.22 -5.92
CA ASN A 92 7.67 -0.03 -5.46
C ASN A 92 7.60 -0.09 -3.91
N ASP A 93 8.31 -1.06 -3.33
CA ASP A 93 8.50 -1.32 -1.90
C ASP A 93 9.84 -0.78 -1.35
N GLU A 94 10.60 -0.05 -2.16
CA GLU A 94 11.87 0.58 -1.79
C GLU A 94 11.65 2.01 -1.27
N ILE A 95 12.40 2.35 -0.21
CA ILE A 95 12.59 3.72 0.26
C ILE A 95 14.04 4.10 -0.02
N ILE A 96 14.22 5.26 -0.65
CA ILE A 96 15.52 5.86 -0.90
C ILE A 96 15.62 7.08 0.02
N SER A 97 16.71 7.13 0.79
CA SER A 97 17.00 8.24 1.68
C SER A 97 18.36 8.85 1.37
N GLU A 98 18.44 10.18 1.46
CA GLU A 98 19.70 10.89 1.57
C GLU A 98 19.97 11.17 3.06
N ALA A 99 21.15 10.83 3.54
CA ALA A 99 21.53 10.99 4.93
C ALA A 99 23.04 11.34 5.03
N PRO A 100 23.49 11.94 6.13
CA PRO A 100 24.91 12.19 6.36
C PRO A 100 25.74 10.90 6.27
N ASP A 101 26.86 10.95 5.54
CA ASP A 101 27.81 9.84 5.41
C ASP A 101 28.63 9.69 6.71
N THR A 102 27.97 9.11 7.71
CA THR A 102 28.47 8.93 9.07
C THR A 102 27.99 7.59 9.61
N PRO A 103 28.74 6.93 10.53
CA PRO A 103 28.42 5.58 11.01
C PRO A 103 27.01 5.41 11.62
N GLU A 104 26.37 6.50 12.03
CA GLU A 104 25.02 6.52 12.57
C GLU A 104 23.93 6.23 11.52
N PHE A 105 24.21 6.46 10.23
CA PHE A 105 23.28 6.20 9.13
C PHE A 105 23.79 5.05 8.27
N SER A 106 23.11 3.92 8.36
CA SER A 106 23.42 2.73 7.55
C SER A 106 22.20 2.15 6.85
N ALA A 107 22.43 1.34 5.82
CA ALA A 107 21.37 0.57 5.16
C ALA A 107 20.67 -0.41 6.10
N GLU A 108 21.40 -0.99 7.07
CA GLU A 108 20.83 -1.89 8.07
C GLU A 108 19.90 -1.14 9.05
N GLY A 109 20.31 0.06 9.47
CA GLY A 109 19.49 0.95 10.29
C GLY A 109 18.17 1.31 9.59
N LEU A 110 18.25 1.77 8.33
CA LEU A 110 17.07 2.08 7.53
C LEU A 110 16.19 0.84 7.31
N SER A 111 16.77 -0.32 7.02
CA SER A 111 16.04 -1.59 6.83
C SER A 111 15.31 -2.02 8.11
N THR A 112 15.92 -1.80 9.28
CA THR A 112 15.29 -2.08 10.58
C THR A 112 14.07 -1.19 10.81
N LEU A 113 14.17 0.10 10.50
CA LEU A 113 13.05 1.04 10.61
C LEU A 113 11.95 0.71 9.60
N LEU A 114 12.31 0.36 8.36
CA LEU A 114 11.38 0.01 7.29
C LEU A 114 10.62 -1.29 7.54
N SER A 115 11.24 -2.24 8.23
CA SER A 115 10.64 -3.54 8.58
C SER A 115 9.92 -3.53 9.93
N ALA A 116 9.84 -2.39 10.60
CA ALA A 116 9.07 -2.25 11.83
C ALA A 116 7.61 -2.66 11.60
N LYS A 117 7.06 -3.45 12.53
CA LYS A 117 5.73 -4.04 12.38
C LYS A 117 4.65 -3.07 12.85
N PRO A 118 3.68 -2.73 11.99
CA PRO A 118 2.52 -1.98 12.43
C PRO A 118 1.66 -2.79 13.41
N ASP A 119 1.00 -2.12 14.36
CA ASP A 119 0.12 -2.77 15.35
C ASP A 119 -0.98 -3.62 14.69
N TRP A 120 -1.46 -3.20 13.51
CA TRP A 120 -2.48 -3.89 12.73
C TRP A 120 -1.95 -5.07 11.89
N ALA A 121 -0.63 -5.27 11.82
CA ALA A 121 0.06 -6.30 11.03
C ALA A 121 1.21 -6.99 11.79
N PHE A 122 1.08 -7.16 13.11
CA PHE A 122 2.11 -7.74 13.99
C PHE A 122 2.55 -9.17 13.60
N ASP A 123 1.68 -9.93 12.94
CA ASP A 123 1.90 -11.30 12.49
C ASP A 123 2.47 -11.38 11.06
N LEU A 124 2.62 -10.26 10.36
CA LEU A 124 3.22 -10.22 9.04
C LEU A 124 4.76 -10.33 9.17
N PRO A 125 5.40 -11.31 8.50
CA PRO A 125 6.85 -11.46 8.54
C PRO A 125 7.50 -10.42 7.62
N LEU A 126 7.63 -9.20 8.13
CA LEU A 126 8.31 -8.12 7.43
C LEU A 126 9.83 -8.29 7.52
N SER A 127 10.49 -8.07 6.40
CA SER A 127 11.94 -8.05 6.27
C SER A 127 12.27 -7.01 5.21
N ALA A 128 13.36 -6.27 5.43
CA ALA A 128 13.90 -5.35 4.46
C ALA A 128 15.39 -5.65 4.28
N ALA A 129 15.89 -5.37 3.08
CA ALA A 129 17.31 -5.38 2.77
C ALA A 129 17.61 -4.09 2.01
N GLY A 130 18.83 -3.60 2.13
CA GLY A 130 19.25 -2.37 1.50
C GLY A 130 20.75 -2.31 1.32
N PHE A 131 21.20 -1.28 0.63
CA PHE A 131 22.61 -0.99 0.41
C PHE A 131 22.82 0.52 0.39
N GLU A 132 24.08 0.93 0.49
CA GLU A 132 24.51 2.33 0.44
C GLU A 132 25.22 2.60 -0.88
N THR A 133 24.96 3.76 -1.46
CA THR A 133 25.58 4.19 -2.73
C THR A 133 25.51 5.71 -2.84
N TYR A 134 26.48 6.30 -3.53
CA TYR A 134 26.47 7.73 -3.84
C TYR A 134 25.54 8.10 -5.00
N CYS A 135 25.17 7.10 -5.82
CA CYS A 135 24.26 7.28 -6.93
C CYS A 135 23.22 6.16 -6.94
N TYR A 136 21.95 6.53 -7.04
CA TYR A 136 20.86 5.56 -7.12
C TYR A 136 21.10 4.59 -8.28
N ARG A 137 21.00 3.30 -7.96
CA ARG A 137 20.90 2.21 -8.92
C ARG A 137 19.77 1.31 -8.49
N LYS A 138 19.15 0.66 -9.47
CA LYS A 138 18.20 -0.39 -9.20
C LYS A 138 18.91 -1.73 -9.25
N GLU A 139 18.72 -2.54 -8.21
CA GLU A 139 19.12 -3.95 -8.18
C GLU A 139 17.95 -4.87 -8.51
#